data_AF-A0A1Q7VN99-F1
#
_entry.id   AF-A0A1Q7VN99-F1
#
_cell.length_a   1.000
_cell.length_b   1.000
_cell.length_c   1.000
_cell.angle_alpha   90.00
_cell.angle_beta   90.00
_cell.angle_gamma   90.00
#
_symmetry.space_group_name_H-M   'P 1'
#
loop_
_entity.id
_entity.type
_entity.pdbx_description
1 polymer ?
#
loop_
_entity_poly.entity_id
_entity_poly.type
_entity_poly.pdbx_seq_one_letter_code
_entity_poly.pdbx_strand_id
1 'polypeptide(L)'
;MIDQALREGTNAVQLAQALGVGPETVRRLAGQAGRAFPSRASKFQARQAQFAAITPPLHPGLLAVLQLPRAAERLRGIIALTGHPTIRAAAQAWDTTESGQYRRIRAIHKHAQIQIFDPIKTLTPTADGSVFLDDTRRLLAIWDETPPPRAPSDASAPIHQDPGTSYPARPDSMGH
;
A
#
# COMPACT_ATOMS: atom_id res chain seq x y z
N MET A 1 -18.43 19.86 0.60
CA MET A 1 -17.72 18.88 -0.26
C MET A 1 -16.23 18.79 0.02
N ILE A 2 -15.44 19.88 -0.02
CA ILE A 2 -13.99 19.82 0.29
C ILE A 2 -13.74 19.34 1.74
N ASP A 3 -14.55 19.78 2.71
CA ASP A 3 -14.43 19.38 4.11
C ASP A 3 -14.69 17.88 4.34
N GLN A 4 -15.67 17.31 3.62
CA GLN A 4 -15.99 15.89 3.64
C GLN A 4 -14.88 15.06 2.97
N ALA A 5 -14.41 15.49 1.79
CA ALA A 5 -13.32 14.85 1.08
C ALA A 5 -12.01 14.84 1.87
N LEU A 6 -11.72 15.88 2.65
CA LEU A 6 -10.56 15.94 3.55
C LEU A 6 -10.70 14.99 4.74
N ARG A 7 -11.90 14.84 5.31
CA ARG A 7 -12.18 13.85 6.38
C ARG A 7 -12.07 12.42 5.87
N GLU A 8 -12.48 12.17 4.63
CA GLU A 8 -12.39 10.86 3.97
C GLU A 8 -10.97 10.54 3.45
N GLY A 9 -10.00 11.44 3.63
CA GLY A 9 -8.61 11.24 3.21
C GLY A 9 -8.38 11.32 1.70
N THR A 10 -9.36 11.83 0.96
CA THR A 10 -9.35 11.99 -0.49
C THR A 10 -8.30 13.02 -0.92
N ASN A 11 -7.40 12.62 -1.82
CA ASN A 11 -6.38 13.53 -2.38
C ASN A 11 -7.04 14.51 -3.37
N ALA A 12 -6.53 15.74 -3.43
CA ALA A 12 -6.87 16.76 -4.44
C ALA A 12 -7.03 16.22 -5.88
N VAL A 13 -6.23 15.23 -6.30
CA VAL A 13 -6.33 14.61 -7.63
C VAL A 13 -7.61 13.79 -7.80
N GLN A 14 -8.00 13.02 -6.78
CA GLN A 14 -9.22 12.22 -6.82
C GLN A 14 -10.46 13.11 -6.74
N LEU A 15 -10.39 14.16 -5.90
CA LEU A 15 -11.46 15.15 -5.81
C LEU A 15 -11.60 15.96 -7.11
N ALA A 16 -10.48 16.27 -7.76
CA ALA A 16 -10.44 16.91 -9.08
C ALA A 16 -11.10 16.05 -10.16
N GLN A 17 -10.83 14.75 -10.18
CA GLN A 17 -11.47 13.79 -11.09
C GLN A 17 -12.98 13.69 -10.84
N ALA A 18 -13.41 13.59 -9.59
CA ALA A 18 -14.83 13.51 -9.23
C ALA A 18 -15.62 14.79 -9.59
N LEU A 19 -14.95 15.94 -9.57
CA LEU A 19 -15.55 17.25 -9.86
C LEU A 19 -15.33 17.73 -11.31
N GLY A 20 -14.58 16.97 -12.11
CA GLY A 20 -14.24 17.35 -13.50
C GLY A 20 -13.39 18.63 -13.61
N VAL A 21 -12.66 19.00 -12.56
CA VAL A 21 -11.83 20.22 -12.52
C VAL A 21 -10.34 19.89 -12.38
N GLY A 22 -9.46 20.85 -12.65
CA GLY A 22 -8.02 20.67 -12.46
C GLY A 22 -7.62 20.52 -10.98
N PRO A 23 -6.60 19.69 -10.65
CA PRO A 23 -6.13 19.50 -9.28
C PRO A 23 -5.55 20.78 -8.65
N GLU A 24 -5.05 21.70 -9.46
CA GLU A 24 -4.61 23.02 -9.00
C GLU A 24 -5.79 23.90 -8.58
N THR A 25 -6.90 23.85 -9.31
CA THR A 25 -8.15 24.56 -8.96
C THR A 25 -8.69 24.08 -7.63
N VAL A 26 -8.68 22.76 -7.39
CA VAL A 26 -9.09 22.16 -6.13
C VAL A 26 -8.18 22.58 -4.97
N ARG A 27 -6.85 22.58 -5.19
CA ARG A 27 -5.89 23.06 -4.18
C ARG A 27 -6.05 24.55 -3.89
N ARG A 28 -6.30 25.37 -4.91
CA ARG A 28 -6.54 26.81 -4.76
C ARG A 28 -7.80 27.08 -3.94
N LEU A 29 -8.90 26.39 -4.25
CA LEU A 29 -10.17 26.50 -3.52
C LEU A 29 -10.05 26.03 -2.07
N ALA A 30 -9.30 24.94 -1.82
CA ALA A 30 -9.03 24.50 -0.46
C ALA A 30 -8.15 25.51 0.31
N GLY A 31 -7.12 26.05 -0.33
CA GLY A 31 -6.28 27.10 0.25
C GLY A 31 -7.05 28.38 0.59
N GLN A 32 -7.97 28.80 -0.27
CA GLN A 32 -8.88 29.93 -0.02
C GLN A 32 -9.84 29.67 1.16
N ALA A 33 -10.16 28.41 1.44
CA ALA A 33 -10.95 28.00 2.59
C ALA A 33 -10.11 27.70 3.84
N GLY A 34 -8.80 28.00 3.83
CA GLY A 34 -7.89 27.73 4.95
C GLY A 34 -7.60 26.24 5.18
N ARG A 35 -7.84 25.40 4.18
CA ARG A 35 -7.65 23.94 4.25
C ARG A 35 -6.50 23.50 3.35
N ALA A 36 -5.62 22.67 3.89
CA ALA A 36 -4.55 22.04 3.11
C ALA A 36 -4.89 20.56 2.87
N PHE A 37 -4.79 20.11 1.61
CA PHE A 37 -4.78 18.68 1.35
C PHE A 37 -3.54 18.06 1.99
N PRO A 38 -3.65 16.84 2.55
CA PRO A 38 -2.51 16.16 3.13
C PRO A 38 -1.42 16.00 2.08
N SER A 39 -0.31 16.69 2.28
CA SER A 39 0.86 16.59 1.42
C SER A 39 1.50 15.21 1.57
N ARG A 40 2.32 14.81 0.59
CA ARG A 40 3.07 13.55 0.65
C ARG A 40 3.93 13.47 1.92
N ALA A 41 4.48 14.62 2.33
CA ALA A 41 5.20 14.80 3.58
C ALA A 41 4.31 14.51 4.81
N SER A 42 3.09 15.05 4.90
CA SER A 42 2.17 14.81 6.03
C SER A 42 1.75 13.35 6.16
N LYS A 43 1.56 12.62 5.04
CA LYS A 43 1.26 11.18 5.09
C LYS A 43 2.46 10.36 5.58
N PHE A 44 3.68 10.75 5.19
CA PHE A 44 4.89 10.12 5.71
C PHE A 44 5.07 10.42 7.20
N GLN A 45 4.90 11.68 7.62
CA GLN A 45 5.06 12.10 9.01
C GLN A 45 4.05 11.41 9.95
N ALA A 46 2.79 11.27 9.51
CA ALA A 46 1.77 10.51 10.25
C ALA A 46 2.14 9.02 10.39
N ARG A 47 2.72 8.41 9.34
CA ARG A 47 3.26 7.03 9.42
C ARG A 47 4.55 6.94 10.24
N GLN A 48 5.38 7.97 10.21
CA GLN A 48 6.62 8.04 10.97
C GLN A 48 6.36 8.03 12.48
N ALA A 49 5.27 8.67 12.93
CA ALA A 49 4.80 8.56 14.31
C ALA A 49 4.42 7.11 14.69
N GLN A 50 3.86 6.33 13.75
CA GLN A 50 3.58 4.90 13.98
C GLN A 50 4.88 4.07 14.06
N PHE A 51 5.93 4.44 13.30
CA PHE A 51 7.22 3.76 13.33
C PHE A 51 8.06 4.10 14.58
N ALA A 52 7.90 5.31 15.12
CA ALA A 52 8.59 5.73 16.34
C ALA A 52 8.15 4.94 17.58
N ALA A 53 6.98 4.30 17.53
CA ALA A 53 6.47 3.42 18.59
C ALA A 53 7.07 2.00 18.54
N ILE A 54 7.76 1.62 17.46
CA ILE A 54 8.35 0.29 17.30
C ILE A 54 9.64 0.21 18.12
N THR A 55 9.70 -0.74 19.05
CA THR A 55 10.86 -1.01 19.90
C THR A 55 11.40 -2.41 19.63
N PRO A 56 12.73 -2.59 19.42
CA PRO A 56 13.78 -1.56 19.34
C PRO A 56 13.61 -0.64 18.12
N PRO A 57 14.25 0.55 18.12
CA PRO A 57 14.13 1.50 17.02
C PRO A 57 14.63 0.89 15.71
N LEU A 58 13.88 1.13 14.64
CA LEU A 58 14.22 0.66 13.30
C LEU A 58 15.54 1.25 12.81
N HIS A 59 16.27 0.45 12.04
CA HIS A 59 17.51 0.85 11.38
C HIS A 59 17.35 2.19 10.61
N PRO A 60 18.28 3.15 10.73
CA PRO A 60 18.18 4.45 10.07
C PRO A 60 18.08 4.32 8.54
N GLY A 61 18.78 3.34 7.95
CA GLY A 61 18.66 3.03 6.53
C GLY A 61 17.25 2.58 6.11
N LEU A 62 16.51 1.89 6.99
CA LEU A 62 15.12 1.52 6.73
C LEU A 62 14.23 2.75 6.73
N LEU A 63 14.38 3.64 7.70
CA LEU A 63 13.64 4.91 7.76
C LEU A 63 13.84 5.77 6.49
N ALA A 64 15.05 5.77 5.93
CA ALA A 64 15.34 6.45 4.67
C ALA A 64 14.59 5.81 3.47
N VAL A 65 14.54 4.48 3.40
CA VAL A 65 13.80 3.76 2.35
C VAL A 65 12.28 3.99 2.47
N LEU A 66 11.76 4.18 3.69
CA LEU A 66 10.34 4.46 3.92
C LEU A 66 9.86 5.79 3.33
N GLN A 67 10.76 6.72 3.05
CA GLN A 67 10.43 7.98 2.36
C GLN A 67 10.12 7.78 0.86
N LEU A 68 10.49 6.62 0.30
CA LEU A 68 10.30 6.34 -1.12
C LEU A 68 8.84 6.02 -1.48
N PRO A 69 8.42 6.35 -2.71
CA PRO A 69 7.18 5.82 -3.24
C PRO A 69 7.22 4.30 -3.31
N ARG A 70 6.10 3.67 -2.92
CA ARG A 70 5.95 2.20 -2.91
C ARG A 70 7.00 1.50 -2.05
N ALA A 71 7.39 2.12 -0.93
CA ALA A 71 8.38 1.55 0.00
C ALA A 71 8.03 0.12 0.43
N ALA A 72 6.75 -0.16 0.75
CA ALA A 72 6.31 -1.49 1.12
C ALA A 72 6.56 -2.56 0.04
N GLU A 73 6.23 -2.27 -1.22
CA GLU A 73 6.50 -3.19 -2.33
C GLU A 73 8.01 -3.40 -2.54
N ARG A 74 8.81 -2.34 -2.40
CA ARG A 74 10.28 -2.40 -2.52
C ARG A 74 10.89 -3.27 -1.42
N LEU A 75 10.45 -3.08 -0.18
CA LEU A 75 10.91 -3.85 0.98
C LEU A 75 10.50 -5.32 0.89
N ARG A 76 9.25 -5.61 0.51
CA ARG A 76 8.80 -6.99 0.22
C ARG A 76 9.66 -7.65 -0.86
N GLY A 77 9.99 -6.91 -1.91
CA GLY A 77 10.88 -7.40 -2.97
C GLY A 77 12.29 -7.75 -2.45
N ILE A 78 12.85 -6.96 -1.53
CA ILE A 78 14.16 -7.26 -0.93
C ILE A 78 14.10 -8.46 0.01
N ILE A 79 13.04 -8.60 0.80
CA ILE A 79 12.85 -9.80 1.64
C ILE A 79 12.70 -11.04 0.77
N ALA A 80 11.89 -10.98 -0.27
CA ALA A 80 11.68 -12.10 -1.18
C ALA A 80 12.99 -12.55 -1.87
N LEU A 81 13.91 -11.61 -2.16
CA LEU A 81 15.22 -11.94 -2.71
C LEU A 81 16.01 -12.87 -1.76
N THR A 82 15.91 -12.68 -0.44
CA THR A 82 16.63 -13.52 0.54
C THR A 82 16.25 -15.00 0.50
N GLY A 83 15.10 -15.35 -0.10
CA GLY A 83 14.69 -16.74 -0.32
C GLY A 83 15.42 -17.45 -1.46
N HIS A 84 16.28 -16.75 -2.21
CA HIS A 84 17.00 -17.30 -3.35
C HIS A 84 18.51 -17.31 -3.10
N PRO A 85 19.24 -18.34 -3.56
CA PRO A 85 20.68 -18.44 -3.35
C PRO A 85 21.48 -17.40 -4.15
N THR A 86 20.93 -16.95 -5.30
CA THR A 86 21.58 -15.98 -6.19
C THR A 86 20.57 -15.04 -6.83
N ILE A 87 21.04 -13.89 -7.30
CA ILE A 87 20.21 -12.92 -8.06
C ILE A 87 19.68 -13.54 -9.34
N ARG A 88 20.46 -14.41 -10.00
CA ARG A 88 20.02 -15.18 -11.18
C ARG A 88 18.84 -16.08 -10.85
N ALA A 89 18.91 -16.83 -9.76
CA ALA A 89 17.82 -17.72 -9.35
C ALA A 89 16.53 -16.94 -9.04
N ALA A 90 16.64 -15.78 -8.38
CA ALA A 90 15.49 -14.90 -8.16
C ALA A 90 14.91 -14.33 -9.46
N ALA A 91 15.79 -13.90 -10.38
CA ALA A 91 15.38 -13.34 -11.66
C ALA A 91 14.59 -14.38 -12.49
N GLN A 92 15.07 -15.62 -12.52
CA GLN A 92 14.37 -16.75 -13.16
C GLN A 92 13.02 -17.06 -12.50
N ALA A 93 12.97 -17.09 -11.17
CA ALA A 93 11.74 -17.39 -10.44
C ALA A 93 10.64 -16.34 -10.67
N TRP A 94 11.00 -15.10 -11.01
CA TRP A 94 10.06 -14.01 -11.21
C TRP A 94 9.87 -13.59 -12.68
N ASP A 95 10.44 -14.33 -13.63
CA ASP A 95 10.44 -13.98 -15.06
C ASP A 95 10.94 -12.55 -15.32
N THR A 96 12.07 -12.19 -14.69
CA THR A 96 12.68 -10.86 -14.80
C THR A 96 14.16 -10.94 -15.20
N THR A 97 14.78 -9.78 -15.47
CA THR A 97 16.21 -9.72 -15.81
C THR A 97 17.09 -9.57 -14.57
N GLU A 98 18.23 -10.25 -14.56
CA GLU A 98 19.27 -10.08 -13.52
C GLU A 98 19.66 -8.61 -13.35
N SER A 99 19.87 -7.89 -14.46
CA SER A 99 20.21 -6.47 -14.45
C SER A 99 19.13 -5.60 -13.79
N GLY A 100 17.85 -5.95 -13.97
CA GLY A 100 16.73 -5.30 -13.31
C GLY A 100 16.77 -5.48 -11.78
N GLN A 101 17.08 -6.70 -11.31
CA GLN A 101 17.22 -6.99 -9.89
C GLN A 101 18.44 -6.28 -9.27
N TYR A 102 19.58 -6.26 -9.97
CA TYR A 102 20.75 -5.47 -9.53
C TYR A 102 20.43 -3.98 -9.41
N ARG A 103 19.70 -3.41 -10.37
CA ARG A 103 19.29 -2.00 -10.29
C ARG A 103 18.37 -1.74 -9.10
N ARG A 104 17.43 -2.66 -8.82
CA ARG A 104 16.52 -2.56 -7.66
C ARG A 104 17.29 -2.60 -6.34
N ILE A 105 18.22 -3.55 -6.18
CA ILE A 105 19.07 -3.67 -4.99
C ILE A 105 19.93 -2.41 -4.81
N ARG A 106 20.61 -1.96 -5.87
CA ARG A 106 21.46 -0.76 -5.83
C ARG A 106 20.68 0.50 -5.45
N ALA A 107 19.45 0.65 -5.94
CA ALA A 107 18.61 1.78 -5.56
C ALA A 107 18.33 1.80 -4.05
N ILE A 108 18.05 0.63 -3.47
CA ILE A 108 17.77 0.52 -2.04
C ILE A 108 19.06 0.71 -1.23
N HIS A 109 20.19 0.15 -1.64
CA HIS A 109 21.50 0.43 -1.02
C HIS A 109 21.80 1.93 -1.01
N LYS A 110 21.59 2.62 -2.13
CA LYS A 110 21.82 4.06 -2.25
C LYS A 110 20.94 4.88 -1.31
N HIS A 111 19.67 4.51 -1.19
CA HIS A 111 18.73 5.23 -0.32
C HIS A 111 18.93 4.91 1.16
N ALA A 112 19.20 3.65 1.49
CA ALA A 112 19.48 3.21 2.84
C ALA A 112 20.89 3.61 3.32
N GLN A 113 21.75 4.07 2.40
CA GLN A 113 23.17 4.39 2.63
C GLN A 113 23.97 3.23 3.25
N ILE A 114 23.54 1.99 3.00
CA ILE A 114 24.19 0.77 3.47
C ILE A 114 24.28 -0.27 2.35
N GLN A 115 25.20 -1.21 2.49
CA GLN A 115 25.23 -2.40 1.64
C GLN A 115 24.47 -3.52 2.34
N ILE A 116 23.28 -3.86 1.84
CA ILE A 116 22.44 -4.91 2.44
C ILE A 116 23.00 -6.29 2.10
N PHE A 117 23.38 -6.49 0.84
CA PHE A 117 24.00 -7.73 0.36
C PHE A 117 25.47 -7.52 0.02
N ASP A 118 26.24 -8.59 0.16
CA ASP A 118 27.63 -8.63 -0.27
C ASP A 118 27.76 -8.37 -1.80
N PRO A 119 28.72 -7.54 -2.25
CA PRO A 119 28.86 -7.20 -3.66
C PRO A 119 29.30 -8.37 -4.55
N ILE A 120 29.80 -9.48 -3.98
CA ILE A 120 30.34 -10.64 -4.71
C ILE A 120 29.21 -11.62 -5.10
N LYS A 121 28.17 -11.09 -5.76
CA LYS A 121 27.08 -11.80 -6.47
C LYS A 121 26.21 -12.78 -5.67
N THR A 122 26.51 -13.02 -4.40
CA THR A 122 25.69 -13.82 -3.50
C THR A 122 24.63 -12.94 -2.85
N LEU A 123 23.45 -13.50 -2.58
CA LEU A 123 22.43 -12.82 -1.76
C LEU A 123 22.71 -13.01 -0.27
N THR A 124 24.00 -13.03 0.08
CA THR A 124 24.45 -13.12 1.48
C THR A 124 24.36 -11.74 2.10
N PRO A 125 23.58 -11.57 3.18
CA PRO A 125 23.46 -10.29 3.84
C PRO A 125 24.76 -9.93 4.57
N THR A 126 25.10 -8.65 4.59
CA THR A 126 26.19 -8.14 5.44
C THR A 126 25.71 -8.09 6.91
N ALA A 127 26.59 -7.73 7.86
CA ALA A 127 26.18 -7.54 9.25
C ALA A 127 25.07 -6.46 9.37
N ASP A 128 25.29 -5.29 8.76
CA ASP A 128 24.31 -4.20 8.65
C ASP A 128 23.04 -4.63 7.89
N GLY A 129 23.23 -5.34 6.78
CA GLY A 129 22.15 -5.87 5.97
C GLY A 129 21.26 -6.85 6.73
N SER A 130 21.84 -7.66 7.61
CA SER A 130 21.09 -8.60 8.44
C SER A 130 20.17 -7.88 9.41
N VAL A 131 20.66 -6.84 10.08
CA VAL A 131 19.85 -5.97 10.97
C VAL A 131 18.74 -5.29 10.17
N PHE A 132 19.08 -4.70 9.02
CA PHE A 132 18.11 -4.06 8.14
C PHE A 132 17.00 -5.02 7.68
N LEU A 133 17.36 -6.25 7.29
CA LEU A 133 16.39 -7.26 6.83
C LEU A 133 15.50 -7.73 7.96
N ASP A 134 16.04 -7.90 9.17
CA ASP A 134 15.25 -8.29 10.35
C ASP A 134 14.23 -7.21 10.75
N ASP A 135 14.67 -5.95 10.81
CA ASP A 135 13.80 -4.80 11.03
C ASP A 135 12.74 -4.66 9.92
N THR A 136 13.12 -4.96 8.67
CA THR A 136 12.18 -4.97 7.54
C THR A 136 11.12 -6.05 7.73
N ARG A 137 11.47 -7.27 8.16
CA ARG A 137 10.50 -8.34 8.42
C ARG A 137 9.54 -7.94 9.54
N ARG A 138 10.06 -7.39 10.65
CA ARG A 138 9.25 -6.89 11.77
C ARG A 138 8.27 -5.80 11.32
N LEU A 139 8.74 -4.84 10.53
CA LEU A 139 7.89 -3.78 10.00
C LEU A 139 6.80 -4.32 9.05
N LEU A 140 7.17 -5.25 8.15
CA LEU A 140 6.22 -5.85 7.22
C LEU A 140 5.14 -6.66 7.95
N ALA A 141 5.48 -7.36 9.04
CA ALA A 141 4.51 -8.07 9.88
C ALA A 141 3.46 -7.10 10.46
N ILE A 142 3.90 -5.96 11.02
CA ILE A 142 2.99 -4.92 11.53
C ILE A 142 2.07 -4.39 10.43
N TRP A 143 2.59 -4.20 9.21
CA TRP A 143 1.77 -3.76 8.07
C TRP A 143 0.80 -4.80 7.55
N ASP A 144 1.09 -6.09 7.71
CA ASP A 144 0.19 -7.17 7.32
C ASP A 144 -0.92 -7.36 8.37
N GLU A 145 -0.58 -7.22 9.65
CA GLU A 145 -1.52 -7.25 10.78
C GLU A 145 -2.41 -6.00 10.88
N THR A 146 -1.98 -4.89 10.27
CA THR A 146 -2.77 -3.66 10.17
C THR A 146 -3.44 -3.60 8.80
N PRO A 147 -4.63 -4.20 8.59
CA PRO A 147 -5.34 -4.06 7.33
C PRO A 147 -5.55 -2.57 7.03
N PRO A 148 -5.55 -2.14 5.75
CA PRO A 148 -5.97 -0.79 5.42
C PRO A 148 -7.33 -0.54 6.08
N PRO A 149 -7.61 0.67 6.60
CA PRO A 149 -8.93 1.00 7.10
C PRO A 149 -9.91 0.61 5.99
N ARG A 150 -10.79 -0.35 6.29
CA ARG A 150 -11.84 -0.75 5.35
C ARG A 150 -12.51 0.57 4.96
N ALA A 151 -12.47 0.90 3.68
CA ALA A 151 -13.34 1.96 3.16
C ALA A 151 -14.74 1.65 3.73
N PRO A 152 -15.48 2.65 4.24
CA PRO A 152 -16.83 2.42 4.74
C PRO A 152 -17.54 1.63 3.63
N SER A 153 -17.80 0.36 3.90
CA SER A 153 -18.48 -0.49 2.94
C SER A 153 -19.82 0.15 2.76
N ASP A 154 -20.04 0.65 1.55
CA ASP A 154 -21.30 1.20 1.10
C ASP A 154 -22.39 0.21 1.51
N ALA A 155 -23.21 0.66 2.47
CA ALA A 155 -24.42 0.01 2.85
C ALA A 155 -25.36 0.08 1.64
N SER A 156 -25.27 -0.88 0.74
CA SER A 156 -26.28 -1.15 -0.29
C SER A 156 -26.03 -2.54 -0.90
N ALA A 157 -26.26 -3.59 -0.11
CA ALA A 157 -26.79 -4.82 -0.69
C ALA A 157 -28.32 -4.66 -0.71
N PRO A 158 -28.96 -4.72 -1.90
CA PRO A 158 -30.38 -4.46 -2.02
C PRO A 158 -31.20 -5.52 -1.28
N ILE A 159 -32.32 -5.03 -0.73
CA ILE A 159 -33.42 -5.77 -0.15
C ILE A 159 -33.72 -7.00 -1.01
N HIS A 160 -33.79 -8.17 -0.36
CA HIS A 160 -34.30 -9.41 -0.93
C HIS A 160 -35.75 -9.16 -1.37
N GLN A 161 -35.94 -8.80 -2.65
CA GLN A 161 -37.26 -8.83 -3.28
C GLN A 161 -37.56 -10.29 -3.61
N ASP A 162 -38.38 -10.91 -2.77
CA ASP A 162 -39.12 -12.13 -3.06
C ASP A 162 -40.00 -11.91 -4.31
N PRO A 163 -39.84 -12.71 -5.39
CA PRO A 163 -40.80 -12.72 -6.48
C PRO A 163 -41.56 -14.05 -6.45
N GLY A 164 -42.67 -14.10 -5.72
CA GLY A 164 -43.44 -15.33 -5.58
C GLY A 164 -44.95 -15.21 -5.39
N THR A 165 -45.59 -14.07 -5.66
CA THR A 165 -47.07 -14.02 -5.64
C THR A 165 -47.66 -14.24 -7.04
N SER A 166 -48.28 -15.40 -7.23
CA SER A 166 -49.60 -15.66 -7.89
C SER A 166 -49.59 -17.10 -8.40
N TYR A 167 -50.52 -17.98 -8.02
CA TYR A 167 -51.95 -17.87 -8.33
C TYR A 167 -52.86 -18.52 -7.25
N PRO A 168 -54.11 -18.04 -7.10
CA PRO A 168 -55.16 -18.76 -6.41
C PRO A 168 -55.70 -19.92 -7.26
N ALA A 169 -55.88 -21.08 -6.65
CA ALA A 169 -56.60 -22.20 -7.27
C ALA A 169 -58.09 -21.82 -7.44
N ARG A 170 -58.58 -21.76 -8.68
CA ARG A 170 -60.02 -21.83 -8.98
C ARG A 170 -60.45 -23.31 -9.02
N PRO A 171 -61.65 -23.62 -8.52
CA PRO A 171 -62.22 -24.95 -8.60
C PRO A 171 -62.74 -25.19 -10.03
N ASP A 172 -62.31 -26.28 -10.65
CA ASP A 172 -62.95 -26.78 -11.87
C ASP A 172 -64.12 -27.68 -11.45
N SER A 173 -65.32 -27.29 -11.89
CA SER A 173 -66.55 -28.07 -11.79
C SER A 173 -66.93 -28.56 -13.17
N MET A 174 -67.25 -29.85 -13.24
CA MET A 174 -68.03 -30.64 -14.23
C MET A 174 -67.18 -31.78 -14.82
N GLY A 175 -67.59 -33.05 -14.83
CA GLY A 175 -68.86 -33.68 -14.51
C GLY A 175 -68.95 -34.96 -15.36
N HIS A 176 -69.24 -36.11 -14.74
CA HIS A 176 -69.98 -37.25 -15.29
C HIS A 176 -70.13 -38.32 -14.21
#